data_AF-A0A849BCF7-F1
#
_entry.id   AF-A0A849BCF7-F1
#
_cell.length_a   1.000
_cell.length_b   1.000
_cell.length_c   1.000
_cell.angle_alpha   90.00
_cell.angle_beta   90.00
_cell.angle_gamma   90.00
#
_symmetry.space_group_name_H-M   'P 1'
#
loop_
_entity.id
_entity.type
_entity.pdbx_description
1 polymer ?
#
loop_
_entity_poly.entity_id
_entity_poly.type
_entity_poly.pdbx_seq_one_letter_code
_entity_poly.pdbx_strand_id
1 'polypeptide(L)' 'MARKSIALTLVACCLAAGCSALDPMPTYRQKCDELGFQRGTDAYSNCLLEQEKMDNENSQRFLDRMKMEELKKKK' A
#
# COMPACT_ATOMS: atom_id res chain seq x y z
N MET A 1 -29.88 30.77 31.71
CA MET A 1 -29.59 31.02 30.28
C MET A 1 -28.14 31.46 30.14
N ALA A 2 -27.47 31.04 29.06
CA ALA A 2 -26.12 31.39 28.60
C ALA A 2 -24.94 30.69 29.32
N ARG A 3 -24.50 29.51 28.85
CA ARG A 3 -23.59 29.27 27.70
C ARG A 3 -22.18 29.82 27.94
N LYS A 4 -21.30 29.07 28.61
CA LYS A 4 -19.85 29.24 28.48
C LYS A 4 -19.14 27.89 28.44
N SER A 5 -18.77 27.55 27.20
CA SER A 5 -17.49 26.91 26.86
C SER A 5 -17.36 25.40 27.06
N ILE A 6 -18.30 24.65 26.47
CA ILE A 6 -18.01 23.30 25.95
C ILE A 6 -17.38 23.49 24.56
N ALA A 7 -16.13 23.92 24.49
CA ALA A 7 -15.47 24.17 23.20
C ALA A 7 -13.98 23.81 23.17
N LEU A 8 -13.45 23.16 24.21
CA LEU A 8 -12.01 22.87 24.33
C LEU A 8 -11.67 21.38 24.33
N THR A 9 -12.58 20.50 23.90
CA THR A 9 -12.36 19.04 23.96
C THR A 9 -12.52 18.32 22.63
N LEU A 10 -12.84 19.05 21.54
CA LEU A 10 -13.18 18.43 20.24
C LEU A 10 -12.04 18.46 19.21
N VAL A 11 -10.93 19.15 19.48
CA VAL A 11 -9.83 19.32 18.49
C VAL A 11 -8.75 18.23 18.61
N ALA A 12 -8.70 17.47 19.72
CA ALA A 12 -7.67 16.47 19.95
C ALA A 12 -7.90 15.11 19.24
N CYS A 13 -9.12 14.84 18.73
CA CYS A 13 -9.43 13.55 18.10
C CYS A 13 -8.99 13.43 16.63
N CYS A 14 -8.68 14.53 15.94
CA CYS A 14 -8.33 14.47 14.52
C CYS A 14 -6.89 13.99 14.26
N LEU A 15 -5.99 14.05 15.25
CA LEU A 15 -4.61 13.58 15.11
C LEU A 15 -4.49 12.05 15.22
N ALA A 16 -5.47 11.36 15.80
CA ALA A 16 -5.50 9.90 15.87
C ALA A 16 -6.09 9.23 14.61
N ALA A 17 -6.84 9.99 13.80
CA ALA A 17 -7.41 9.47 12.55
C ALA A 17 -6.36 9.30 11.43
N GLY A 18 -5.16 9.89 11.58
CA GLY A 18 -4.07 9.76 10.60
C GLY A 18 -3.21 8.49 10.74
N CYS A 19 -3.40 7.69 11.81
CA CYS A 19 -2.62 6.47 12.06
C CYS A 19 -3.44 5.18 11.87
N SER A 20 -4.64 5.26 11.29
CA SER A 20 -5.52 4.11 11.15
C SER A 20 -5.44 3.56 9.72
N ALA A 21 -4.93 2.33 9.60
CA ALA A 21 -5.00 1.45 8.43
C ALA A 21 -4.03 1.74 7.27
N LEU A 22 -2.73 1.66 7.53
CA LEU A 22 -1.87 0.95 6.57
C LEU A 22 -2.07 -0.53 6.87
N ASP A 23 -2.97 -1.21 6.14
CA ASP A 23 -2.96 -2.66 6.13
C ASP A 23 -1.53 -3.12 5.84
N PRO A 24 -0.94 -3.99 6.67
CA PRO A 24 0.40 -4.47 6.42
C PRO A 24 0.36 -5.33 5.15
N MET A 25 0.65 -4.71 4.01
CA MET A 25 0.83 -5.44 2.76
C MET A 25 1.95 -6.46 2.96
N PRO A 26 1.72 -7.74 2.63
CA PRO A 26 2.71 -8.77 2.86
C PRO A 26 3.95 -8.45 2.03
N THR A 27 5.08 -8.33 2.72
CA THR A 27 6.39 -8.10 2.11
C THR A 27 6.74 -9.28 1.19
N TYR A 28 7.60 -9.06 0.19
CA TYR A 28 8.08 -10.17 -0.67
C TYR A 28 8.68 -11.32 0.15
N ARG A 29 9.32 -11.01 1.28
CA ARG A 29 9.86 -11.99 2.23
C ARG A 29 8.75 -12.87 2.82
N GLN A 30 7.68 -12.26 3.34
CA GLN A 30 6.55 -13.01 3.89
C GLN A 30 5.90 -13.91 2.84
N LYS A 31 5.72 -13.42 1.61
CA LYS A 31 5.18 -14.24 0.50
C LYS A 31 6.08 -15.44 0.20
N CYS A 32 7.40 -15.25 0.17
CA CYS A 32 8.33 -16.35 -0.08
C CYS A 32 8.42 -17.33 1.11
N ASP A 33 8.30 -16.85 2.34
CA ASP A 33 8.22 -17.70 3.54
C ASP A 33 6.93 -18.54 3.54
N GLU A 34 5.78 -17.96 3.19
CA GLU A 34 4.48 -18.65 3.10
C GLU A 34 4.47 -19.74 2.01
N LEU A 35 5.21 -19.51 0.92
CA LEU A 35 5.44 -20.51 -0.14
C LEU A 35 6.42 -21.62 0.27
N GLY A 36 7.04 -21.52 1.45
CA GLY A 36 7.93 -22.53 1.99
C GLY A 36 9.36 -22.47 1.44
N PHE A 37 9.76 -21.36 0.81
CA PHE A 37 11.14 -21.20 0.36
C PHE A 37 12.08 -21.05 1.55
N GLN A 38 13.17 -21.81 1.54
CA GLN A 38 14.14 -21.79 2.63
C GLN A 38 15.08 -20.60 2.48
N ARG A 39 15.13 -19.73 3.50
CA ARG A 39 15.99 -18.53 3.50
C ARG A 39 17.47 -18.89 3.32
N GLY A 40 18.21 -18.02 2.65
CA GLY A 40 19.64 -18.22 2.36
C GLY A 40 19.92 -19.19 1.21
N THR A 41 18.88 -19.63 0.48
CA THR A 41 19.03 -20.42 -0.74
C THR A 41 18.80 -19.59 -1.98
N ASP A 42 19.31 -20.05 -3.11
CA ASP A 42 19.06 -19.43 -4.42
C ASP A 42 17.56 -19.44 -4.77
N ALA A 43 16.83 -20.48 -4.36
CA ALA A 43 15.39 -20.58 -4.57
C ALA A 43 14.63 -19.43 -3.87
N TYR A 44 15.04 -19.05 -2.66
CA TYR A 44 14.46 -17.92 -1.94
C TYR A 44 14.80 -16.58 -2.61
N SER A 45 16.04 -16.40 -3.07
CA SER A 45 16.44 -15.20 -3.82
C SER A 45 15.67 -15.06 -5.13
N ASN A 46 15.47 -16.16 -5.85
CA ASN A 46 14.67 -16.19 -7.07
C ASN A 46 13.20 -15.85 -6.80
N CYS A 47 12.63 -16.37 -5.70
CA CYS A 47 11.28 -16.00 -5.30
C CYS A 47 11.14 -14.49 -5.06
N LEU A 48 12.11 -13.88 -4.36
CA LEU A 48 12.09 -12.43 -4.12
C LEU A 48 12.15 -11.62 -5.43
N LEU A 49 13.04 -12.01 -6.34
CA LEU A 49 13.18 -11.36 -7.65
C LEU A 49 11.92 -11.51 -8.50
N GLU A 50 11.30 -12.67 -8.50
CA GLU A 50 10.07 -12.88 -9.26
C GLU A 50 8.91 -12.06 -8.68
N GLN A 51 8.81 -11.96 -7.36
CA GLN A 51 7.82 -11.10 -6.70
C GLN A 51 8.01 -9.62 -7.05
N GLU A 52 9.26 -9.14 -7.05
CA GLU A 52 9.58 -7.77 -7.46
C GLU A 52 9.23 -7.52 -8.94
N LYS A 53 9.55 -8.47 -9.81
CA LYS A 53 9.21 -8.41 -11.23
C LYS A 53 7.70 -8.33 -11.44
N MET A 54 6.92 -9.20 -10.79
CA MET A 54 5.46 -9.21 -10.90
C MET A 54 4.85 -7.88 -10.41
N ASP A 55 5.37 -7.30 -9.34
CA ASP A 55 4.90 -6.02 -8.82
C ASP A 55 5.18 -4.85 -9.78
N ASN A 56 6.39 -4.82 -10.35
CA ASN A 56 6.76 -3.83 -11.36
C ASN A 56 5.88 -3.95 -12.62
N GLU A 57 5.65 -5.17 -13.11
CA GLU A 57 4.77 -5.41 -14.27
C GLU A 57 3.33 -4.94 -13.99
N ASN A 58 2.80 -5.22 -12.80
CA ASN A 58 1.46 -4.76 -12.41
C ASN A 58 1.39 -3.23 -12.35
N SER A 59 2.42 -2.59 -11.79
CA SER A 59 2.52 -1.14 -11.72
C SER A 59 2.57 -0.52 -13.11
N GLN A 60 3.37 -1.05 -14.02
CA GLN A 60 3.44 -0.57 -15.41
C GLN A 60 2.10 -0.73 -16.13
N ARG A 61 1.44 -1.88 -16.00
CA ARG A 61 0.11 -2.11 -16.58
C ARG A 61 -0.93 -1.11 -16.06
N PHE A 62 -0.83 -0.74 -14.78
CA PHE A 62 -1.71 0.27 -14.19
C PHE A 62 -1.45 1.65 -14.80
N LEU A 63 -0.18 2.07 -14.90
CA LEU A 63 0.21 3.33 -15.55
C LEU A 63 -0.23 3.41 -17.01
N ASP A 64 -0.06 2.32 -17.76
CA ASP A 64 -0.49 2.25 -19.16
C ASP A 64 -1.99 2.43 -19.29
N ARG A 65 -2.79 1.80 -18.42
CA ARG A 65 -4.25 1.99 -18.38
C ARG A 65 -4.60 3.45 -18.11
N MET A 66 -3.98 4.08 -17.11
CA MET A 66 -4.22 5.49 -16.82
C MET A 66 -3.88 6.39 -18.00
N LYS A 67 -2.72 6.18 -18.62
CA LYS A 67 -2.28 6.92 -19.81
C LYS A 67 -3.29 6.78 -20.96
N MET A 68 -3.79 5.57 -21.21
CA MET A 68 -4.79 5.34 -22.24
C MET A 68 -6.11 6.06 -21.94
N GLU A 69 -6.56 6.09 -20.69
CA GLU A 69 -7.74 6.84 -20.28
C GLU A 69 -7.55 8.35 -20.41
N GLU A 70 -6.36 8.88 -20.11
CA GLU A 70 -6.05 10.30 -20.34
C GLU A 70 -6.04 10.67 -21.83
N LEU A 71 -5.48 9.80 -22.68
CA LEU A 71 -5.48 10.01 -24.13
C LEU A 71 -6.90 9.98 -24.71
N LYS A 72 -7.79 9.13 -24.18
CA LYS A 72 -9.20 9.11 -24.56
C LYS A 72 -9.92 10.41 -24.17
N LYS A 73 -9.66 10.97 -22.98
CA LYS A 73 -10.28 12.23 -22.52
C LYS A 73 -9.84 13.46 -23.32
N LYS A 74 -8.69 13.41 -23.98
CA LYS A 74 -8.16 14.51 -24.81
C LYS A 74 -8.65 14.48 -26.27
N LYS A 75 -9.39 13.44 -26.66
CA LYS A 75 -10.07 13.34 -27.96
C LYS A 75 -11.52 13.75 -27.83
#